data_AF-A0A5N5HG04-F1
#
_entry.id   AF-A0A5N5HG04-F1
#
_cell.length_a   1.000
_cell.length_b   1.000
_cell.length_c   1.000
_cell.angle_alpha   90.00
_cell.angle_beta   90.00
_cell.angle_gamma   90.00
#
_symmetry.space_group_name_H-M   'P 1'
#
loop_
_entity.id
_entity.type
_entity.pdbx_description
1 polymer ?
#
loop_
_entity_poly.entity_id
_entity_poly.type
_entity_poly.pdbx_seq_one_letter_code
_entity_poly.pdbx_strand_id
1 'polypeptide(L)'
;MISQILNAETKKMTKLKDMVLAATRKQRFERISKELKMTRVFSTLVDEMKAIGSTAIKGEPQCTDVMKPVAHSERSPVLLLIGGGMGGGKSTVLKDILKESFWSGAAANAVVVEADAFKETDVLYRALSSRGHHSDMLQTAELVHQSSTDAASSLLVTALNEGRDVIMDSTLSWLPFVEQTIDMARDVHNCRYRMGVGYKVEKDGTITENYWERVDEEEDHQDQQKIDNGEEPRRKPYRIELVGVVCDAYLAVVRGIRRAIMVGRAVRVSSQLNSHKRFASSFYRYCQLVDNARLYCTNATAGPPKRIGWKDGDNKLLVDQEEIKCLTNLSNLNSKAESIYELYMQNPSLILEPGSLWKDIVLCSSRPSLQLKLRAIIQKIEISCTANKLG
;
A
#
# COMPACT_ATOMS: atom_id res chain seq x y z
N MET A 1 -48.96 22.12 14.58
CA MET A 1 -47.88 22.21 15.59
C MET A 1 -47.53 20.88 16.26
N ILE A 2 -48.40 19.85 16.24
CA ILE A 2 -48.15 18.54 16.88
C ILE A 2 -47.28 17.59 16.00
N SER A 3 -47.35 17.71 14.67
CA SER A 3 -46.58 16.86 13.73
C SER A 3 -45.07 17.15 13.71
N GLN A 4 -44.65 18.36 14.09
CA GLN A 4 -43.22 18.73 14.16
C GLN A 4 -42.54 18.19 15.43
N ILE A 5 -43.29 17.98 16.51
CA ILE A 5 -42.77 17.45 17.79
C ILE A 5 -42.54 15.94 17.67
N LEU A 6 -43.50 15.21 17.07
CA LEU A 6 -43.38 13.75 16.84
C LEU A 6 -42.25 13.38 15.85
N ASN A 7 -42.01 14.22 14.83
CA ASN A 7 -40.89 14.04 13.89
C ASN A 7 -39.53 14.38 14.53
N ALA A 8 -39.47 15.30 15.48
CA ALA A 8 -38.25 15.62 16.21
C ALA A 8 -37.89 14.54 17.24
N GLU A 9 -38.89 13.95 17.91
CA GLU A 9 -38.71 12.83 18.85
C GLU A 9 -38.30 11.54 18.15
N THR A 10 -38.90 11.19 17.01
CA THR A 10 -38.49 10.01 16.22
C THR A 10 -37.08 10.15 15.64
N LYS A 11 -36.68 11.36 15.19
CA LYS A 11 -35.28 11.65 14.80
C LYS A 11 -34.29 11.58 15.97
N LYS A 12 -34.69 12.01 17.17
CA LYS A 12 -33.85 11.88 18.38
C LYS A 12 -33.74 10.43 18.84
N MET A 13 -34.83 9.68 18.83
CA MET A 13 -34.88 8.24 19.19
C MET A 13 -34.07 7.37 18.24
N THR A 14 -34.10 7.64 16.93
CA THR A 14 -33.23 6.97 15.94
C THR A 14 -31.77 7.31 16.19
N LYS A 15 -31.42 8.59 16.37
CA LYS A 15 -30.05 9.00 16.75
C LYS A 15 -29.56 8.37 18.05
N LEU A 16 -30.41 8.27 19.08
CA LEU A 16 -30.05 7.66 20.36
C LEU A 16 -29.86 6.15 20.22
N LYS A 17 -30.72 5.46 19.46
CA LYS A 17 -30.56 4.05 19.11
C LYS A 17 -29.28 3.79 18.31
N ASP A 18 -28.98 4.64 17.34
CA ASP A 18 -27.75 4.55 16.55
C ASP A 18 -26.51 4.78 17.42
N MET A 19 -26.56 5.73 18.35
CA MET A 19 -25.50 5.96 19.34
C MET A 19 -25.30 4.77 20.28
N VAL A 20 -26.40 4.19 20.78
CA VAL A 20 -26.35 3.01 21.67
C VAL A 20 -25.83 1.78 20.92
N LEU A 21 -26.26 1.57 19.67
CA LEU A 21 -25.75 0.52 18.79
C LEU A 21 -24.27 0.72 18.47
N ALA A 22 -23.83 1.94 18.18
CA ALA A 22 -22.42 2.27 17.96
C ALA A 22 -21.57 2.05 19.22
N ALA A 23 -22.08 2.44 20.39
CA ALA A 23 -21.37 2.28 21.67
C ALA A 23 -21.26 0.81 22.10
N THR A 24 -22.35 0.05 22.03
CA THR A 24 -22.33 -1.40 22.33
C THR A 24 -21.49 -2.16 21.33
N ARG A 25 -21.47 -1.75 20.06
CA ARG A 25 -20.56 -2.29 19.04
C ARG A 25 -19.10 -2.02 19.36
N LYS A 26 -18.76 -0.79 19.75
CA LYS A 26 -17.39 -0.42 20.16
C LYS A 26 -16.92 -1.26 21.36
N GLN A 27 -17.75 -1.41 22.39
CA GLN A 27 -17.44 -2.28 23.54
C GLN A 27 -17.28 -3.76 23.15
N ARG A 28 -18.18 -4.29 22.32
CA ARG A 28 -18.11 -5.68 21.86
C ARG A 28 -16.85 -5.92 21.03
N PHE A 29 -16.46 -4.92 20.23
CA PHE A 29 -15.22 -4.95 19.46
C PHE A 29 -13.98 -4.87 20.36
N GLU A 30 -13.93 -3.96 21.33
CA GLU A 30 -12.82 -3.88 22.29
C GLU A 30 -12.63 -5.20 23.05
N ARG A 31 -13.73 -5.87 23.40
CA ARG A 31 -13.71 -7.19 24.02
C ARG A 31 -13.16 -8.26 23.08
N ILE A 32 -13.69 -8.37 21.86
CA ILE A 32 -13.22 -9.35 20.86
C ILE A 32 -11.75 -9.09 20.48
N SER A 33 -11.35 -7.82 20.36
CA SER A 33 -9.96 -7.44 20.07
C SER A 33 -9.01 -7.81 21.21
N LYS A 34 -9.45 -7.74 22.47
CA LYS A 34 -8.67 -8.24 23.61
C LYS A 34 -8.58 -9.76 23.61
N GLU A 35 -9.70 -10.45 23.37
CA GLU A 35 -9.76 -11.92 23.32
C GLU A 35 -8.92 -12.50 22.17
N LEU A 36 -8.89 -11.85 21.01
CA LEU A 36 -8.13 -12.30 19.83
C LEU A 36 -6.69 -11.78 19.77
N LYS A 37 -6.22 -10.99 20.74
CA LYS A 37 -4.91 -10.33 20.68
C LYS A 37 -3.77 -11.32 20.46
N MET A 38 -3.73 -12.40 21.25
CA MET A 38 -2.68 -13.43 21.13
C MET A 38 -2.79 -14.18 19.81
N THR A 39 -4.00 -14.56 19.40
CA THR A 39 -4.26 -15.23 18.12
C THR A 39 -3.79 -14.38 16.93
N ARG A 40 -4.01 -13.05 16.99
CA ARG A 40 -3.53 -12.11 15.97
C ARG A 40 -2.00 -12.11 15.91
N VAL A 41 -1.32 -11.96 17.06
CA VAL A 41 0.15 -11.99 17.11
C VAL A 41 0.70 -13.30 16.56
N PHE A 42 0.17 -14.46 16.99
CA PHE A 42 0.62 -15.76 16.47
C PHE A 42 0.36 -15.92 14.97
N SER A 43 -0.81 -15.52 14.47
CA SER A 43 -1.13 -15.60 13.04
C SER A 43 -0.21 -14.71 12.21
N THR A 44 0.03 -13.49 12.69
CA THR A 44 0.94 -12.53 12.05
C THR A 44 2.37 -13.08 12.01
N LEU A 45 2.88 -13.62 13.12
CA LEU A 45 4.20 -14.26 13.16
C LEU A 45 4.29 -15.44 12.19
N VAL A 46 3.26 -16.29 12.12
CA VAL A 46 3.21 -17.41 11.18
C VAL A 46 3.23 -16.91 9.73
N ASP A 47 2.51 -15.84 9.42
CA ASP A 47 2.49 -15.25 8.08
C ASP A 47 3.82 -14.57 7.72
N GLU A 48 4.47 -13.91 8.68
CA GLU A 48 5.84 -13.40 8.54
C GLU A 48 6.83 -14.55 8.28
N MET A 49 6.77 -15.63 9.07
CA MET A 49 7.60 -16.82 8.88
C MET A 49 7.35 -17.48 7.52
N LYS A 50 6.11 -17.52 7.03
CA LYS A 50 5.80 -17.99 5.67
C LYS A 50 6.36 -17.07 4.61
N ALA A 51 6.24 -15.75 4.77
CA ALA A 51 6.79 -14.79 3.82
C ALA A 51 8.32 -14.91 3.72
N ILE A 52 8.98 -15.25 4.83
CA ILE A 52 10.43 -15.49 4.88
C ILE A 52 10.78 -16.89 4.35
N GLY A 53 10.02 -17.91 4.72
CA GLY A 53 10.34 -19.34 4.59
C GLY A 53 9.74 -20.10 3.41
N SER A 54 8.75 -19.56 2.68
CA SER A 54 8.07 -20.28 1.57
C SER A 54 8.92 -20.53 0.32
N THR A 55 10.23 -20.32 0.39
CA THR A 55 11.21 -20.71 -0.65
C THR A 55 11.94 -22.02 -0.33
N ALA A 56 11.80 -22.53 0.89
CA ALA A 56 12.19 -23.87 1.27
C ALA A 56 10.92 -24.74 1.42
N ILE A 57 11.02 -26.03 1.14
CA ILE A 57 9.99 -27.05 1.37
C ILE A 57 8.96 -27.20 0.24
N LYS A 58 9.44 -27.73 -0.89
CA LYS A 58 8.84 -28.97 -1.43
C LYS A 58 9.85 -30.10 -1.23
N GLY A 59 9.72 -30.86 -0.14
CA GLY A 59 10.47 -32.09 0.10
C GLY A 59 11.04 -32.20 1.51
N GLU A 60 10.34 -32.97 2.34
CA GLU A 60 10.75 -33.67 3.58
C GLU A 60 11.39 -32.91 4.78
N PRO A 61 11.09 -33.35 6.03
CA PRO A 61 11.47 -32.66 7.24
C PRO A 61 12.85 -33.16 7.71
N GLN A 62 13.92 -32.51 7.26
CA GLN A 62 15.19 -32.55 7.98
C GLN A 62 15.73 -31.13 8.16
N CYS A 63 15.90 -30.79 9.43
CA CYS A 63 16.50 -29.57 9.90
C CYS A 63 18.00 -29.62 9.57
N THR A 64 18.39 -29.11 8.39
CA THR A 64 19.79 -28.79 8.07
C THR A 64 19.87 -27.49 7.28
N ASP A 65 20.61 -26.59 7.88
CA ASP A 65 21.28 -25.37 7.42
C ASP A 65 21.17 -24.93 5.95
N VAL A 66 20.76 -23.67 5.80
CA VAL A 66 21.21 -22.67 4.82
C VAL A 66 21.75 -23.20 3.48
N MET A 67 20.85 -23.46 2.53
CA MET A 67 21.21 -23.37 1.10
C MET A 67 20.53 -22.15 0.48
N LYS A 68 21.22 -21.01 0.55
CA LYS A 68 20.95 -19.86 -0.32
C LYS A 68 21.19 -20.31 -1.78
N PRO A 69 20.32 -19.97 -2.74
CA PRO A 69 20.63 -20.18 -4.15
C PRO A 69 21.95 -19.47 -4.48
N VAL A 70 22.94 -20.21 -4.95
CA VAL A 70 24.34 -19.78 -5.21
C VAL A 70 24.44 -18.50 -6.06
N ALA A 71 23.43 -18.18 -6.89
CA ALA A 71 23.40 -16.95 -7.69
C ALA A 71 23.13 -15.65 -6.88
N HIS A 72 22.64 -15.72 -5.64
CA HIS A 72 22.30 -14.55 -4.82
C HIS A 72 23.43 -14.09 -3.90
N SER A 73 24.48 -14.89 -3.68
CA SER A 73 25.61 -14.54 -2.81
C SER A 73 26.70 -13.70 -3.51
N GLU A 74 26.77 -13.71 -4.84
CA GLU A 74 27.84 -13.02 -5.59
C GLU A 74 27.59 -11.52 -5.81
N ARG A 75 26.32 -11.08 -5.80
CA ARG A 75 25.96 -9.66 -6.02
C ARG A 75 25.45 -8.96 -4.76
N SER A 76 25.41 -7.63 -4.79
CA SER A 76 24.67 -6.85 -3.80
C SER A 76 23.16 -7.17 -3.84
N PRO A 77 22.48 -7.25 -2.68
CA PRO A 77 21.04 -7.39 -2.62
C PRO A 77 20.35 -6.10 -3.10
N VAL A 78 19.11 -6.24 -3.57
CA VAL A 78 18.33 -5.12 -4.12
C VAL A 78 17.10 -4.84 -3.27
N LEU A 79 16.94 -3.59 -2.86
CA LEU A 79 15.72 -3.05 -2.26
C LEU A 79 14.95 -2.27 -3.33
N LEU A 80 13.84 -2.84 -3.81
CA LEU A 80 12.92 -2.19 -4.73
C LEU A 80 11.79 -1.52 -3.95
N LEU A 81 11.83 -0.19 -3.88
CA LEU A 81 10.79 0.65 -3.32
C LEU A 81 9.76 0.98 -4.39
N ILE A 82 8.53 0.49 -4.24
CA ILE A 82 7.43 0.84 -5.15
C ILE A 82 6.50 1.80 -4.42
N GLY A 83 6.44 3.03 -4.93
CA GLY A 83 5.69 4.13 -4.37
C GLY A 83 4.62 4.66 -5.31
N GLY A 84 3.63 5.35 -4.73
CA GLY A 84 2.52 5.90 -5.48
C GLY A 84 1.23 5.87 -4.68
N GLY A 85 0.39 6.88 -4.89
CA GLY A 85 -0.87 7.01 -4.18
C GLY A 85 -1.79 5.80 -4.39
N MET A 86 -2.69 5.59 -3.42
CA MET A 86 -3.64 4.47 -3.47
C MET A 86 -4.47 4.52 -4.75
N GLY A 87 -4.70 3.38 -5.39
CA GLY A 87 -5.36 3.33 -6.71
C GLY A 87 -4.51 3.83 -7.89
N GLY A 88 -3.23 4.13 -7.69
CA GLY A 88 -2.31 4.60 -8.73
C GLY A 88 -1.90 3.56 -9.78
N GLY A 89 -2.26 2.28 -9.60
CA GLY A 89 -1.90 1.23 -10.55
C GLY A 89 -0.51 0.60 -10.33
N LYS A 90 0.03 0.68 -9.10
CA LYS A 90 1.33 0.09 -8.72
C LYS A 90 1.49 -1.37 -9.15
N SER A 91 0.49 -2.20 -8.86
CA SER A 91 0.52 -3.62 -9.20
C SER A 91 0.60 -3.89 -10.71
N THR A 92 0.13 -2.98 -11.56
CA THR A 92 0.27 -3.09 -13.03
C THR A 92 1.72 -2.88 -13.44
N VAL A 93 2.37 -1.85 -12.89
CA VAL A 93 3.78 -1.55 -13.16
C VAL A 93 4.71 -2.63 -12.60
N LEU A 94 4.43 -3.09 -11.36
CA LEU A 94 5.19 -4.17 -10.74
C LEU A 94 5.18 -5.44 -11.59
N LYS A 95 4.03 -5.83 -12.16
CA LYS A 95 3.94 -7.00 -13.06
C LYS A 95 4.87 -6.92 -14.26
N ASP A 96 5.12 -5.72 -14.78
CA ASP A 96 6.03 -5.54 -15.92
C ASP A 96 7.49 -5.51 -15.46
N ILE A 97 7.79 -4.91 -14.32
CA ILE A 97 9.13 -4.95 -13.70
C ILE A 97 9.55 -6.38 -13.38
N LEU A 98 8.64 -7.19 -12.84
CA LEU A 98 8.94 -8.59 -12.51
C LEU A 98 9.29 -9.46 -13.72
N LYS A 99 8.99 -9.01 -14.94
CA LYS A 99 9.38 -9.69 -16.19
C LYS A 99 10.76 -9.26 -16.69
N GLU A 100 11.34 -8.20 -16.12
CA GLU A 100 12.68 -7.74 -16.50
C GLU A 100 13.73 -8.81 -16.16
N SER A 101 14.84 -8.82 -16.91
CA SER A 101 15.87 -9.87 -16.82
C SER A 101 16.31 -10.15 -15.38
N PHE A 102 16.57 -9.09 -14.61
CA PHE A 102 16.95 -9.21 -13.21
C PHE A 102 15.86 -9.87 -12.35
N TRP A 103 14.65 -9.31 -12.36
CA TRP A 103 13.57 -9.77 -11.48
C TRP A 103 12.98 -11.12 -11.90
N SER A 104 13.04 -11.47 -13.18
CA SER A 104 12.54 -12.77 -13.67
C SER A 104 13.20 -13.97 -12.96
N GLY A 105 14.48 -13.83 -12.54
CA GLY A 105 15.19 -14.83 -11.75
C GLY A 105 15.22 -14.55 -10.24
N ALA A 106 15.26 -13.27 -9.83
CA ALA A 106 15.37 -12.90 -8.42
C ALA A 106 14.02 -12.90 -7.67
N ALA A 107 12.91 -12.61 -8.34
CA ALA A 107 11.61 -12.38 -7.69
C ALA A 107 11.08 -13.60 -6.94
N ALA A 108 11.40 -14.82 -7.38
CA ALA A 108 11.00 -16.05 -6.68
C ALA A 108 11.62 -16.14 -5.28
N ASN A 109 12.78 -15.50 -5.06
CA ASN A 109 13.50 -15.50 -3.79
C ASN A 109 13.44 -14.14 -3.07
N ALA A 110 12.76 -13.15 -3.65
CA ALA A 110 12.61 -11.83 -3.04
C ALA A 110 11.52 -11.85 -1.97
N VAL A 111 11.73 -11.10 -0.89
CA VAL A 111 10.72 -10.88 0.14
C VAL A 111 9.82 -9.73 -0.29
N VAL A 112 8.53 -10.00 -0.47
CA VAL A 112 7.53 -8.97 -0.81
C VAL A 112 6.91 -8.43 0.48
N VAL A 113 7.08 -7.15 0.72
CA VAL A 113 6.54 -6.44 1.88
C VAL A 113 5.36 -5.57 1.44
N GLU A 114 4.15 -6.01 1.75
CA GLU A 114 2.89 -5.29 1.50
C GLU A 114 2.02 -5.31 2.77
N ALA A 115 1.82 -4.15 3.40
CA ALA A 115 1.00 -4.07 4.62
C ALA A 115 -0.46 -4.50 4.40
N ASP A 116 -1.02 -4.25 3.20
CA ASP A 116 -2.39 -4.65 2.89
C ASP A 116 -2.57 -6.18 2.81
N ALA A 117 -1.51 -6.94 2.50
CA ALA A 117 -1.58 -8.41 2.47
C ALA A 117 -1.81 -8.99 3.88
N PHE A 118 -1.16 -8.43 4.89
CA PHE A 118 -1.37 -8.81 6.30
C PHE A 118 -2.77 -8.44 6.82
N LYS A 119 -3.44 -7.44 6.23
CA LYS A 119 -4.85 -7.15 6.59
C LYS A 119 -5.77 -8.27 6.16
N GLU A 120 -5.52 -8.88 5.00
CA GLU A 120 -6.37 -9.93 4.43
C GLU A 120 -6.24 -11.26 5.18
N THR A 121 -5.13 -11.48 5.89
CA THR A 121 -4.94 -12.65 6.75
C THR A 121 -5.37 -12.44 8.20
N ASP A 122 -5.49 -11.18 8.65
CA ASP A 122 -5.93 -10.85 10.00
C ASP A 122 -7.32 -11.45 10.31
N VAL A 123 -7.36 -12.26 11.38
CA VAL A 123 -8.56 -13.00 11.83
C VAL A 123 -9.74 -12.07 12.10
N LEU A 124 -9.48 -10.87 12.65
CA LEU A 124 -10.50 -9.87 12.95
C LEU A 124 -11.03 -9.22 11.68
N TYR A 125 -10.15 -8.92 10.72
CA TYR A 125 -10.57 -8.42 9.42
C TYR A 125 -11.47 -9.44 8.69
N ARG A 126 -11.07 -10.71 8.64
CA ARG A 126 -11.90 -11.79 8.05
C ARG A 126 -13.23 -11.95 8.77
N ALA A 127 -13.23 -11.96 10.10
CA ALA A 127 -14.44 -12.12 10.91
C ALA A 127 -15.44 -10.96 10.73
N LEU A 128 -14.93 -9.74 10.50
CA LEU A 128 -15.78 -8.56 10.28
C LEU A 128 -16.26 -8.46 8.83
N SER A 129 -15.40 -8.73 7.85
CA SER A 129 -15.74 -8.69 6.42
C SER A 129 -16.74 -9.80 6.04
N SER A 130 -16.69 -10.97 6.68
CA SER A 130 -17.61 -12.10 6.43
C SER A 130 -19.04 -11.88 6.92
N ARG A 131 -19.28 -10.91 7.82
CA ARG A 131 -20.61 -10.64 8.38
C ARG A 131 -21.49 -9.73 7.50
N GLY A 132 -21.05 -9.38 6.29
CA GLY A 132 -21.89 -8.72 5.28
C GLY A 132 -22.29 -7.26 5.57
N HIS A 133 -21.77 -6.64 6.64
CA HIS A 133 -22.03 -5.23 6.94
C HIS A 133 -21.13 -4.31 6.11
N HIS A 134 -21.50 -4.12 4.84
CA HIS A 134 -20.76 -3.25 3.90
C HIS A 134 -20.63 -1.80 4.36
N SER A 135 -21.53 -1.33 5.24
CA SER A 135 -21.49 0.01 5.85
C SER A 135 -20.23 0.28 6.68
N ASP A 136 -19.56 -0.78 7.16
CA ASP A 136 -18.48 -0.64 8.15
C ASP A 136 -17.10 -1.02 7.63
N MET A 137 -17.02 -1.31 6.33
CA MET A 137 -15.80 -1.73 5.64
C MET A 137 -14.61 -0.79 5.88
N LEU A 138 -14.86 0.53 5.94
CA LEU A 138 -13.84 1.54 6.24
C LEU A 138 -13.35 1.45 7.69
N GLN A 139 -14.26 1.32 8.65
CA GLN A 139 -13.91 1.20 10.07
C GLN A 139 -13.13 -0.09 10.31
N THR A 140 -13.57 -1.20 9.74
CA THR A 140 -12.88 -2.50 9.84
C THR A 140 -11.45 -2.44 9.29
N ALA A 141 -11.22 -1.82 8.14
CA ALA A 141 -9.90 -1.68 7.55
C ALA A 141 -8.95 -0.80 8.38
N GLU A 142 -9.47 0.22 9.06
CA GLU A 142 -8.68 1.12 9.91
C GLU A 142 -8.25 0.46 11.22
N LEU A 143 -9.09 -0.42 11.77
CA LEU A 143 -8.83 -1.09 13.04
C LEU A 143 -7.65 -2.06 12.98
N VAL A 144 -7.44 -2.71 11.84
CA VAL A 144 -6.31 -3.63 11.62
C VAL A 144 -5.10 -2.93 11.02
N HIS A 145 -5.19 -1.63 10.72
CA HIS A 145 -4.14 -0.94 9.99
C HIS A 145 -2.80 -0.93 10.73
N GLN A 146 -2.80 -0.63 12.02
CA GLN A 146 -1.56 -0.54 12.79
C GLN A 146 -0.85 -1.90 12.86
N SER A 147 -1.55 -2.96 13.24
CA SER A 147 -0.97 -4.31 13.33
C SER A 147 -0.40 -4.79 12.00
N SER A 148 -1.06 -4.49 10.88
CA SER A 148 -0.55 -4.88 9.56
C SER A 148 0.64 -4.05 9.12
N THR A 149 0.70 -2.77 9.51
CA THR A 149 1.88 -1.91 9.31
C THR A 149 3.06 -2.39 10.15
N ASP A 150 2.82 -2.78 11.41
CA ASP A 150 3.86 -3.29 12.30
C ASP A 150 4.42 -4.61 11.77
N ALA A 151 3.55 -5.51 11.30
CA ALA A 151 3.94 -6.79 10.69
C ALA A 151 4.80 -6.60 9.43
N ALA A 152 4.38 -5.69 8.54
CA ALA A 152 5.15 -5.36 7.35
C ALA A 152 6.52 -4.74 7.71
N SER A 153 6.59 -3.94 8.78
CA SER A 153 7.82 -3.32 9.25
C SER A 153 8.77 -4.35 9.88
N SER A 154 8.23 -5.31 10.65
CA SER A 154 8.96 -6.46 11.20
C SER A 154 9.57 -7.31 10.09
N LEU A 155 8.77 -7.67 9.08
CA LEU A 155 9.22 -8.42 7.91
C LEU A 155 10.32 -7.66 7.14
N LEU A 156 10.16 -6.34 6.98
CA LEU A 156 11.10 -5.49 6.26
C LEU A 156 12.48 -5.47 6.93
N VAL A 157 12.53 -5.13 8.22
CA VAL A 157 13.83 -5.04 8.94
C VAL A 157 14.51 -6.40 9.01
N THR A 158 13.74 -7.47 9.20
CA THR A 158 14.26 -8.84 9.19
C THR A 158 14.87 -9.19 7.83
N ALA A 159 14.15 -8.95 6.73
CA ALA A 159 14.63 -9.26 5.39
C ALA A 159 15.88 -8.44 5.00
N LEU A 160 15.95 -7.18 5.42
CA LEU A 160 17.09 -6.31 5.18
C LEU A 160 18.34 -6.72 5.97
N ASN A 161 18.19 -7.06 7.25
CA ASN A 161 19.29 -7.60 8.06
C ASN A 161 19.88 -8.89 7.46
N GLU A 162 19.03 -9.73 6.88
CA GLU A 162 19.44 -11.00 6.26
C GLU A 162 20.02 -10.86 4.84
N GLY A 163 20.10 -9.64 4.31
CA GLY A 163 20.65 -9.39 2.97
C GLY A 163 19.80 -9.99 1.84
N ARG A 164 18.48 -10.11 2.03
CA ARG A 164 17.55 -10.61 1.00
C ARG A 164 17.20 -9.51 -0.01
N ASP A 165 16.91 -9.88 -1.25
CA ASP A 165 16.21 -8.95 -2.14
C ASP A 165 14.83 -8.66 -1.56
N VAL A 166 14.43 -7.39 -1.54
CA VAL A 166 13.18 -6.93 -0.97
C VAL A 166 12.41 -6.12 -2.00
N ILE A 167 11.12 -6.43 -2.15
CA ILE A 167 10.17 -5.60 -2.89
C ILE A 167 9.20 -5.01 -1.89
N MET A 168 9.29 -3.70 -1.67
CA MET A 168 8.42 -2.99 -0.75
C MET A 168 7.32 -2.27 -1.55
N ASP A 169 6.09 -2.79 -1.51
CA ASP A 169 4.91 -2.14 -2.08
C ASP A 169 4.23 -1.29 -1.02
N SER A 170 4.39 0.04 -1.13
CA SER A 170 3.82 1.01 -0.21
C SER A 170 3.33 2.25 -0.95
N THR A 171 2.68 3.17 -0.25
CA THR A 171 2.39 4.49 -0.82
C THR A 171 3.64 5.36 -0.91
N LEU A 172 4.63 5.11 -0.03
CA LEU A 172 5.78 5.99 0.21
C LEU A 172 5.35 7.45 0.44
N SER A 173 4.20 7.63 1.10
CA SER A 173 3.59 8.93 1.34
C SER A 173 4.06 9.62 2.61
N TRP A 174 4.98 9.02 3.37
CA TRP A 174 5.44 9.56 4.64
C TRP A 174 6.96 9.68 4.60
N LEU A 175 7.44 10.90 4.37
CA LEU A 175 8.84 11.19 4.08
C LEU A 175 9.81 10.68 5.16
N PRO A 176 9.60 10.95 6.47
CA PRO A 176 10.56 10.52 7.49
C PRO A 176 10.75 9.01 7.56
N PHE A 177 9.66 8.25 7.40
CA PHE A 177 9.72 6.78 7.36
C PHE A 177 10.55 6.29 6.17
N VAL A 178 10.38 6.88 4.98
CA VAL A 178 11.10 6.46 3.78
C VAL A 178 12.59 6.82 3.90
N GLU A 179 12.93 8.02 4.39
CA GLU A 179 14.32 8.42 4.61
C GLU A 179 15.02 7.48 5.60
N GLN A 180 14.44 7.28 6.79
CA GLN A 180 15.00 6.36 7.78
C GLN A 180 15.12 4.92 7.25
N THR A 181 14.18 4.46 6.42
CA THR A 181 14.24 3.12 5.79
C THR A 181 15.39 3.02 4.80
N ILE A 182 15.64 4.06 4.00
CA ILE A 182 16.77 4.10 3.09
C ILE A 182 18.08 4.12 3.87
N ASP A 183 18.18 4.94 4.92
CA ASP A 183 19.37 5.02 5.77
C ASP A 183 19.68 3.67 6.43
N MET A 184 18.66 3.00 6.99
CA MET A 184 18.80 1.64 7.49
C MET A 184 19.30 0.69 6.39
N ALA A 185 18.66 0.65 5.22
CA ALA A 185 19.05 -0.24 4.13
C ALA A 185 20.47 0.03 3.61
N ARG A 186 20.96 1.28 3.70
CA ARG A 186 22.35 1.63 3.39
C ARG A 186 23.31 1.11 4.45
N ASP A 187 22.90 0.95 5.69
CA ASP A 187 23.78 0.64 6.81
C ASP A 187 23.66 -0.81 7.35
N VAL A 188 22.63 -1.57 6.96
CA VAL A 188 22.42 -2.96 7.41
C VAL A 188 23.56 -3.93 7.08
N HIS A 189 24.52 -3.51 6.25
CA HIS A 189 25.73 -4.26 5.97
C HIS A 189 26.81 -4.10 7.06
N ASN A 190 26.74 -3.04 7.87
CA ASN A 190 27.64 -2.74 8.97
C ASN A 190 27.08 -3.19 10.33
N CYS A 191 25.77 -3.02 10.56
CA CYS A 191 25.11 -3.37 11.82
C CYS A 191 23.71 -3.94 11.59
N ARG A 192 23.16 -4.66 12.58
CA ARG A 192 21.75 -5.06 12.57
C ARG A 192 20.84 -3.95 13.10
N TYR A 193 19.61 -3.95 12.62
CA TYR A 193 18.55 -3.03 13.04
C TYR A 193 17.36 -3.79 13.63
N ARG A 194 16.54 -3.09 14.42
CA ARG A 194 15.24 -3.54 14.90
C ARG A 194 14.19 -2.45 14.70
N MET A 195 12.92 -2.80 14.87
CA MET A 195 11.84 -1.81 14.86
C MET A 195 12.00 -0.83 16.02
N GLY A 196 11.97 0.47 15.70
CA GLY A 196 11.86 1.54 16.67
C GLY A 196 10.42 1.74 17.13
N VAL A 197 10.21 2.77 17.95
CA VAL A 197 8.89 3.11 18.52
C VAL A 197 7.86 3.61 17.51
N GLY A 198 8.29 3.91 16.28
CA GLY A 198 7.48 4.50 15.21
C GLY A 198 7.16 5.97 15.44
N TYR A 199 5.99 6.39 14.94
CA TYR A 199 5.43 7.73 15.18
C TYR A 199 4.54 7.70 16.42
N LYS A 200 4.89 8.49 17.44
CA LYS A 200 4.12 8.64 18.68
C LYS A 200 3.95 10.13 19.01
N VAL A 201 2.75 10.47 19.48
CA VAL A 201 2.43 11.78 20.05
C VAL A 201 2.08 11.57 21.50
N GLU A 202 2.91 12.11 22.38
CA GLU A 202 2.71 12.05 23.83
C GLU A 202 1.59 13.00 24.28
N LYS A 203 1.12 12.85 25.52
CA LYS A 203 -0.01 13.64 26.06
C LYS A 203 0.29 15.14 26.14
N ASP A 204 1.56 15.50 26.28
CA ASP A 204 2.07 16.86 26.29
C ASP A 204 2.23 17.45 24.88
N GLY A 205 1.96 16.66 23.83
CA GLY A 205 2.12 17.04 22.43
C GLY A 205 3.52 16.77 21.86
N THR A 206 4.45 16.23 22.66
CA THR A 206 5.79 15.86 22.18
C THR A 206 5.69 14.76 21.13
N ILE A 207 6.35 14.96 19.99
CA ILE A 207 6.36 14.01 18.88
C ILE A 207 7.67 13.24 18.90
N THR A 208 7.57 11.90 18.99
CA THR A 208 8.69 10.99 18.75
C THR A 208 8.48 10.29 17.42
N GLU A 209 9.48 10.33 16.54
CA GLU A 209 9.42 9.71 15.22
C GLU A 209 10.72 8.94 14.93
N ASN A 210 10.74 7.67 15.35
CA ASN A 210 11.88 6.79 15.17
C ASN A 210 11.42 5.40 14.74
N TYR A 211 11.64 5.04 13.48
CA TYR A 211 11.14 3.80 12.89
C TYR A 211 12.12 2.63 13.01
N TRP A 212 13.43 2.92 13.07
CA TRP A 212 14.48 1.89 13.06
C TRP A 212 15.55 2.23 14.09
N GLU A 213 15.91 1.25 14.91
CA GLU A 213 16.96 1.37 15.92
C GLU A 213 18.10 0.41 15.58
N ARG A 214 19.34 0.89 15.70
CA ARG A 214 20.50 -0.01 15.65
C ARG A 214 20.48 -0.95 16.84
N VAL A 215 20.90 -2.19 16.62
CA VAL A 215 21.14 -3.17 17.66
C VAL A 215 22.56 -2.97 18.18
N ASP A 216 22.76 -3.04 19.50
CA ASP A 216 24.07 -2.82 20.12
C ASP A 216 25.09 -3.87 19.66
N GLU A 217 26.36 -3.48 19.54
CA GLU A 217 27.44 -4.32 18.98
C GLU A 217 27.59 -5.66 19.72
N GLU A 218 27.37 -5.68 21.05
CA GLU A 218 27.41 -6.90 21.87
C GLU A 218 26.30 -7.90 21.51
N GLU A 219 25.10 -7.41 21.16
CA GLU A 219 23.96 -8.23 20.73
C GLU A 219 24.14 -8.70 19.27
N ASP A 220 24.71 -7.85 18.39
CA ASP A 220 24.99 -8.21 16.99
C ASP A 220 26.11 -9.27 16.89
N HIS A 221 27.14 -9.21 17.74
CA HIS A 221 28.22 -10.20 17.77
C HIS A 221 27.79 -11.58 18.33
N GLN A 222 26.83 -11.64 19.25
CA GLN A 222 26.31 -12.91 19.79
C GLN A 222 25.51 -13.72 18.75
N ASP A 223 24.82 -13.04 17.82
CA ASP A 223 24.15 -13.70 16.70
C ASP A 223 25.12 -14.04 15.55
N GLN A 224 26.18 -13.26 15.36
CA GLN A 224 27.24 -13.53 14.37
C GLN A 224 28.14 -14.71 14.76
N GLN A 225 28.47 -14.87 16.05
CA GLN A 225 29.35 -15.95 16.54
C GLN A 225 28.74 -17.36 16.50
N LYS A 226 27.44 -17.52 16.17
CA LYS A 226 26.80 -18.84 16.05
C LYS A 226 27.05 -19.52 14.69
N ILE A 227 27.70 -18.85 13.74
CA ILE A 227 28.02 -19.41 12.41
C ILE A 227 29.54 -19.60 12.35
N ASP A 228 30.02 -20.70 12.92
CA ASP A 228 31.43 -21.06 12.93
C ASP A 228 31.85 -21.72 11.60
N ASN A 229 33.11 -21.47 11.20
CA ASN A 229 33.91 -21.96 10.06
C ASN A 229 34.31 -20.89 9.03
N GLY A 230 35.29 -20.05 9.42
CA GLY A 230 36.33 -19.49 8.54
C GLY A 230 35.87 -18.77 7.25
N GLU A 231 35.95 -17.44 7.29
CA GLU A 231 35.54 -16.47 6.24
C GLU A 231 34.03 -16.21 6.18
N GLU A 232 33.57 -15.31 7.07
CA GLU A 232 32.22 -14.76 7.00
C GLU A 232 31.96 -14.09 5.64
N PRO A 233 30.87 -14.42 4.94
CA PRO A 233 30.42 -13.61 3.83
C PRO A 233 29.93 -12.27 4.38
N ARG A 234 30.80 -11.26 4.35
CA ARG A 234 30.45 -9.88 4.70
C ARG A 234 29.15 -9.51 3.99
N ARG A 235 28.14 -9.08 4.77
CA ARG A 235 26.89 -8.52 4.24
C ARG A 235 27.25 -7.46 3.21
N LYS A 236 26.64 -7.52 2.04
CA LYS A 236 26.91 -6.56 0.95
C LYS A 236 25.98 -5.36 1.08
N PRO A 237 26.44 -4.15 0.74
CA PRO A 237 25.58 -2.97 0.72
C PRO A 237 24.44 -3.15 -0.29
N TYR A 238 23.24 -2.69 0.06
CA TYR A 238 22.08 -2.73 -0.82
C TYR A 238 22.20 -1.76 -1.99
N ARG A 239 21.80 -2.23 -3.17
CA ARG A 239 21.37 -1.35 -4.26
C ARG A 239 19.90 -1.01 -4.05
N ILE A 240 19.55 0.27 -4.06
CA ILE A 240 18.19 0.75 -3.80
C ILE A 240 17.61 1.30 -5.10
N GLU A 241 16.47 0.74 -5.51
CA GLU A 241 15.74 1.14 -6.71
C GLU A 241 14.37 1.71 -6.32
N LEU A 242 14.00 2.86 -6.87
CA LEU A 242 12.69 3.47 -6.70
C LEU A 242 11.86 3.34 -7.97
N VAL A 243 10.62 2.87 -7.82
CA VAL A 243 9.60 2.91 -8.86
C VAL A 243 8.42 3.72 -8.36
N GLY A 244 8.30 4.94 -8.87
CA GLY A 244 7.14 5.78 -8.66
C GLY A 244 6.03 5.51 -9.67
N VAL A 245 4.79 5.46 -9.19
CA VAL A 245 3.62 5.30 -10.04
C VAL A 245 2.61 6.40 -9.74
N VAL A 246 2.29 7.19 -10.76
CA VAL A 246 1.34 8.30 -10.69
C VAL A 246 0.19 8.11 -11.68
N CYS A 247 -0.96 8.65 -11.31
CA CYS A 247 -2.08 8.84 -12.20
C CYS A 247 -2.91 10.04 -11.74
N ASP A 248 -3.79 10.52 -12.61
CA ASP A 248 -4.80 11.52 -12.27
C ASP A 248 -5.58 11.10 -11.01
N ALA A 249 -5.83 12.08 -10.13
CA ALA A 249 -6.46 11.85 -8.85
C ALA A 249 -7.91 11.36 -8.98
N TYR A 250 -8.66 11.87 -9.96
CA TYR A 250 -10.01 11.38 -10.23
C TYR A 250 -10.00 9.91 -10.64
N LEU A 251 -9.09 9.53 -11.54
CA LEU A 251 -8.92 8.13 -11.94
C LEU A 251 -8.59 7.23 -10.74
N ALA A 252 -7.69 7.66 -9.87
CA ALA A 252 -7.34 6.92 -8.67
C ALA A 252 -8.56 6.68 -7.77
N VAL A 253 -9.38 7.72 -7.55
CA VAL A 253 -10.61 7.62 -6.75
C VAL A 253 -11.60 6.65 -7.38
N VAL A 254 -11.83 6.73 -8.70
CA VAL A 254 -12.70 5.77 -9.41
C VAL A 254 -12.18 4.33 -9.26
N ARG A 255 -10.87 4.11 -9.38
CA ARG A 255 -10.24 2.80 -9.17
C ARG A 255 -10.44 2.31 -7.73
N GLY A 256 -10.30 3.20 -6.75
CA GLY A 256 -10.54 2.91 -5.33
C GLY A 256 -11.98 2.47 -5.06
N ILE A 257 -12.96 3.19 -5.61
CA ILE A 257 -14.39 2.86 -5.50
C ILE A 257 -14.70 1.52 -6.18
N ARG A 258 -14.19 1.30 -7.40
CA ARG A 258 -14.35 0.02 -8.11
C ARG A 258 -13.78 -1.15 -7.29
N ARG A 259 -12.60 -0.97 -6.70
CA ARG A 259 -11.98 -1.97 -5.82
C ARG A 259 -12.83 -2.24 -4.57
N ALA A 260 -13.40 -1.21 -3.97
CA ALA A 260 -14.32 -1.38 -2.84
C ALA A 260 -15.54 -2.23 -3.20
N ILE A 261 -16.13 -2.00 -4.38
CA ILE A 261 -17.28 -2.76 -4.88
C ILE A 261 -16.91 -4.21 -5.21
N MET A 262 -15.79 -4.42 -5.93
CA MET A 262 -15.43 -5.73 -6.47
C MET A 262 -14.84 -6.68 -5.43
N VAL A 263 -13.99 -6.17 -4.53
CA VAL A 263 -13.21 -7.00 -3.60
C VAL A 263 -13.37 -6.58 -2.15
N GLY A 264 -14.32 -5.69 -1.84
CA GLY A 264 -14.59 -5.28 -0.46
C GLY A 264 -13.49 -4.46 0.21
N ARG A 265 -12.58 -3.85 -0.56
CA ARG A 265 -11.48 -3.03 -0.04
C ARG A 265 -11.72 -1.54 -0.26
N ALA A 266 -12.40 -0.91 0.70
CA ALA A 266 -12.63 0.52 0.72
C ALA A 266 -11.46 1.30 1.35
N VAL A 267 -11.24 2.51 0.81
CA VAL A 267 -10.28 3.48 1.32
C VAL A 267 -10.98 4.84 1.31
N ARG A 268 -10.77 5.65 2.36
CA ARG A 268 -11.31 7.01 2.38
C ARG A 268 -10.69 7.85 1.25
N VAL A 269 -11.52 8.59 0.55
CA VAL A 269 -11.08 9.48 -0.55
C VAL A 269 -10.01 10.45 -0.06
N SER A 270 -10.19 11.08 1.11
CA SER A 270 -9.19 11.98 1.69
C SER A 270 -7.84 11.30 1.93
N SER A 271 -7.82 10.07 2.46
CA SER A 271 -6.58 9.29 2.62
C SER A 271 -5.92 8.99 1.28
N GLN A 272 -6.72 8.68 0.26
CA GLN A 272 -6.25 8.44 -1.09
C GLN A 272 -5.61 9.69 -1.70
N LEU A 273 -6.30 10.83 -1.68
CA LEU A 273 -5.77 12.10 -2.18
C LEU A 273 -4.51 12.52 -1.40
N ASN A 274 -4.50 12.37 -0.08
CA ASN A 274 -3.30 12.65 0.74
C ASN A 274 -2.11 11.77 0.33
N SER A 275 -2.33 10.48 0.06
CA SER A 275 -1.25 9.58 -0.36
C SER A 275 -0.62 10.00 -1.69
N HIS A 276 -1.45 10.41 -2.66
CA HIS A 276 -0.98 10.96 -3.95
C HIS A 276 -0.21 12.25 -3.75
N LYS A 277 -0.77 13.20 -3.01
CA LYS A 277 -0.14 14.50 -2.74
C LYS A 277 1.24 14.34 -2.11
N ARG A 278 1.30 13.62 -1.00
CA ARG A 278 2.55 13.47 -0.24
C ARG A 278 3.61 12.71 -1.03
N PHE A 279 3.24 11.63 -1.73
CA PHE A 279 4.17 10.91 -2.59
C PHE A 279 4.73 11.82 -3.69
N ALA A 280 3.85 12.55 -4.39
CA ALA A 280 4.25 13.44 -5.46
C ALA A 280 5.17 14.57 -4.97
N SER A 281 4.85 15.18 -3.83
CA SER A 281 5.68 16.22 -3.19
C SER A 281 7.08 15.72 -2.81
N SER A 282 7.22 14.45 -2.42
CA SER A 282 8.49 13.87 -1.97
C SER A 282 9.28 13.15 -3.07
N PHE A 283 8.70 12.92 -4.25
CA PHE A 283 9.31 12.06 -5.28
C PHE A 283 10.72 12.49 -5.68
N TYR A 284 10.93 13.79 -5.91
CA TYR A 284 12.27 14.31 -6.26
C TYR A 284 13.28 14.13 -5.14
N ARG A 285 12.84 14.25 -3.88
CA ARG A 285 13.69 13.99 -2.71
C ARG A 285 14.10 12.52 -2.66
N TYR A 286 13.16 11.60 -2.89
CA TYR A 286 13.47 10.16 -2.96
C TYR A 286 14.47 9.84 -4.07
N CYS A 287 14.36 10.47 -5.23
CA CYS A 287 15.31 10.30 -6.33
C CYS A 287 16.75 10.68 -5.95
N GLN A 288 16.97 11.53 -4.94
CA GLN A 288 18.31 11.89 -4.47
C GLN A 288 18.93 10.81 -3.56
N LEU A 289 18.10 9.98 -2.94
CA LEU A 289 18.52 9.03 -1.90
C LEU A 289 18.78 7.60 -2.43
N VAL A 290 18.20 7.28 -3.59
CA VAL A 290 18.28 5.96 -4.23
C VAL A 290 19.28 5.94 -5.38
N ASP A 291 19.75 4.75 -5.73
CA ASP A 291 20.68 4.56 -6.86
C ASP A 291 19.94 4.80 -8.18
N ASN A 292 18.83 4.10 -8.38
CA ASN A 292 18.04 4.17 -9.60
C ASN A 292 16.61 4.59 -9.29
N ALA A 293 16.00 5.41 -10.15
CA ALA A 293 14.60 5.79 -10.02
C ALA A 293 13.89 5.72 -11.37
N ARG A 294 12.63 5.27 -11.37
CA ARG A 294 11.75 5.25 -12.54
C ARG A 294 10.39 5.81 -12.15
N LEU A 295 9.82 6.66 -13.00
CA LEU A 295 8.48 7.20 -12.81
C LEU A 295 7.56 6.74 -13.94
N TYR A 296 6.42 6.17 -13.59
CA TYR A 296 5.41 5.69 -14.52
C TYR A 296 4.09 6.43 -14.35
N CYS A 297 3.46 6.78 -15.47
CA CYS A 297 2.12 7.32 -15.55
C CYS A 297 1.15 6.21 -15.99
N THR A 298 0.02 6.05 -15.28
CA THR A 298 -1.00 5.04 -15.59
C THR A 298 -2.35 5.64 -15.99
N ASN A 299 -2.35 6.83 -16.60
CA ASN A 299 -3.60 7.50 -17.02
C ASN A 299 -4.34 6.79 -18.16
N ALA A 300 -3.64 6.02 -18.99
CA ALA A 300 -4.26 5.24 -20.05
C ALA A 300 -5.24 4.21 -19.46
N THR A 301 -6.53 4.31 -19.82
CA THR A 301 -7.60 3.50 -19.20
C THR A 301 -7.53 2.01 -19.57
N ALA A 302 -6.76 1.65 -20.60
CA ALA A 302 -6.52 0.27 -21.03
C ALA A 302 -5.13 0.07 -21.70
N GLY A 303 -4.21 1.03 -21.53
CA GLY A 303 -2.87 0.98 -22.13
C GLY A 303 -1.80 0.55 -21.14
N PRO A 304 -0.60 0.17 -21.61
CA PRO A 304 0.53 -0.10 -20.74
C PRO A 304 0.93 1.17 -19.95
N PRO A 305 1.51 1.04 -18.75
CA PRO A 305 2.09 2.17 -18.04
C PRO A 305 3.13 2.91 -18.89
N LYS A 306 3.02 4.24 -19.01
CA LYS A 306 4.00 5.06 -19.74
C LYS A 306 5.13 5.45 -18.80
N ARG A 307 6.38 5.15 -19.14
CA ARG A 307 7.54 5.66 -18.40
C ARG A 307 7.75 7.13 -18.74
N ILE A 308 7.67 8.00 -17.73
CA ILE A 308 7.71 9.47 -17.88
C ILE A 308 8.92 10.10 -17.19
N GLY A 309 9.70 9.32 -16.45
CA GLY A 309 11.00 9.74 -15.95
C GLY A 309 11.88 8.57 -15.55
N TRP A 310 13.19 8.79 -15.59
CA TRP A 310 14.17 7.82 -15.10
C TRP A 310 15.46 8.50 -14.62
N LYS A 311 16.14 7.82 -13.70
CA LYS A 311 17.46 8.11 -13.15
C LYS A 311 18.23 6.79 -13.07
N ASP A 312 19.49 6.82 -13.45
CA ASP A 312 20.43 5.70 -13.31
C ASP A 312 21.72 6.19 -12.67
N GLY A 313 22.14 5.57 -11.56
CA GLY A 313 23.31 5.98 -10.78
C GLY A 313 23.27 7.45 -10.36
N ASP A 314 24.39 8.16 -10.43
CA ASP A 314 24.49 9.57 -9.98
C ASP A 314 23.91 10.59 -10.97
N ASN A 315 23.26 10.14 -12.04
CA ASN A 315 22.66 11.04 -13.01
C ASN A 315 21.49 11.84 -12.43
N LYS A 316 21.22 13.00 -13.02
CA LYS A 316 19.99 13.75 -12.75
C LYS A 316 18.78 13.02 -13.35
N LEU A 317 17.62 13.15 -12.71
CA LEU A 317 16.37 12.60 -13.21
C LEU A 317 16.01 13.21 -14.58
N LEU A 318 15.95 12.37 -15.61
CA LEU A 318 15.44 12.74 -16.93
C LEU A 318 13.93 12.53 -16.96
N VAL A 319 13.19 13.50 -17.51
CA VAL A 319 11.72 13.49 -17.52
C VAL A 319 11.16 13.90 -18.88
N ASP A 320 10.00 13.33 -19.23
CA ASP A 320 9.15 13.83 -20.30
C ASP A 320 8.47 15.13 -19.82
N GLN A 321 8.81 16.27 -20.44
CA GLN A 321 8.39 17.60 -20.00
C GLN A 321 6.87 17.83 -20.04
N GLU A 322 6.17 17.12 -20.92
CA GLU A 322 4.72 17.24 -21.02
C GLU A 322 4.04 16.35 -19.98
N GLU A 323 4.50 15.10 -19.84
CA GLU A 323 3.87 14.14 -18.94
C GLU A 323 4.19 14.38 -17.46
N ILE A 324 5.35 14.95 -17.14
CA ILE A 324 5.77 15.21 -15.76
C ILE A 324 4.84 16.20 -15.04
N LYS A 325 4.07 17.01 -15.80
CA LYS A 325 3.03 17.90 -15.26
C LYS A 325 2.04 17.14 -14.36
N CYS A 326 1.77 15.86 -14.63
CA CYS A 326 0.94 15.02 -13.77
C CYS A 326 1.46 14.96 -12.32
N LEU A 327 2.78 14.79 -12.14
CA LEU A 327 3.40 14.75 -10.82
C LEU A 327 3.24 16.11 -10.10
N THR A 328 3.50 17.21 -10.81
CA THR A 328 3.33 18.57 -10.27
C THR A 328 1.89 18.83 -9.85
N ASN A 329 0.91 18.48 -10.68
CA ASN A 329 -0.51 18.64 -10.36
C ASN A 329 -0.91 17.85 -9.11
N LEU A 330 -0.40 16.62 -8.95
CA LEU A 330 -0.66 15.81 -7.76
C LEU A 330 -0.03 16.42 -6.50
N SER A 331 1.17 16.99 -6.59
CA SER A 331 1.82 17.66 -5.45
C SER A 331 1.01 18.87 -4.94
N ASN A 332 0.27 19.54 -5.83
CA ASN A 332 -0.59 20.69 -5.54
C ASN A 332 -2.06 20.32 -5.27
N LEU A 333 -2.38 19.02 -5.19
CA LEU A 333 -3.74 18.52 -5.01
C LEU A 333 -4.38 19.05 -3.71
N ASN A 334 -5.68 19.38 -3.78
CA ASN A 334 -6.49 19.63 -2.60
C ASN A 334 -6.96 18.29 -2.00
N SER A 335 -6.30 17.80 -0.96
CA SER A 335 -6.64 16.52 -0.33
C SER A 335 -7.91 16.55 0.53
N LYS A 336 -8.49 17.73 0.74
CA LYS A 336 -9.77 17.95 1.44
C LYS A 336 -10.93 18.22 0.48
N ALA A 337 -10.72 18.07 -0.83
CA ALA A 337 -11.77 18.30 -1.83
C ALA A 337 -13.00 17.43 -1.57
N GLU A 338 -14.17 18.05 -1.58
CA GLU A 338 -15.47 17.37 -1.48
C GLU A 338 -16.14 17.20 -2.85
N SER A 339 -15.62 17.90 -3.87
CA SER A 339 -16.09 17.80 -5.25
C SER A 339 -14.93 17.67 -6.25
N ILE A 340 -15.24 17.18 -7.45
CA ILE A 340 -14.27 17.08 -8.55
C ILE A 340 -13.68 18.44 -8.95
N TYR A 341 -14.48 19.50 -8.85
CA TYR A 341 -14.09 20.88 -9.16
C TYR A 341 -13.10 21.46 -8.15
N GLU A 342 -13.00 20.83 -6.97
CA GLU A 342 -12.10 21.25 -5.91
C GLU A 342 -10.73 20.56 -5.94
N LEU A 343 -10.54 19.52 -6.77
CA LEU A 343 -9.29 18.73 -6.77
C LEU A 343 -8.06 19.59 -7.09
N TYR A 344 -8.14 20.45 -8.11
CA TYR A 344 -7.02 21.22 -8.63
C TYR A 344 -7.28 22.72 -8.48
N MET A 345 -7.23 23.24 -7.24
CA MET A 345 -7.59 24.64 -6.95
C MET A 345 -6.74 25.69 -7.67
N GLN A 346 -5.49 25.37 -7.98
CA GLN A 346 -4.58 26.28 -8.71
C GLN A 346 -4.84 26.29 -10.22
N ASN A 347 -5.43 25.21 -10.76
CA ASN A 347 -5.82 25.11 -12.16
C ASN A 347 -7.13 24.33 -12.32
N PRO A 348 -8.29 24.94 -12.01
CA PRO A 348 -9.57 24.25 -12.05
C PRO A 348 -9.98 23.80 -13.46
N SER A 349 -9.47 24.45 -14.52
CA SER A 349 -9.75 24.07 -15.91
C SER A 349 -9.10 22.74 -16.32
N LEU A 350 -8.15 22.22 -15.54
CA LEU A 350 -7.43 20.99 -15.87
C LEU A 350 -8.35 19.77 -16.10
N ILE A 351 -9.49 19.69 -15.40
CA ILE A 351 -10.48 18.62 -15.59
C ILE A 351 -11.39 18.83 -16.81
N LEU A 352 -11.32 20.00 -17.45
CA LEU A 352 -12.11 20.37 -18.63
C LEU A 352 -11.27 20.42 -19.91
N GLU A 353 -9.94 20.38 -19.78
CA GLU A 353 -9.00 20.36 -20.89
C GLU A 353 -9.11 19.04 -21.70
N PRO A 354 -8.94 19.10 -23.04
CA PRO A 354 -8.82 17.90 -23.87
C PRO A 354 -7.68 17.00 -23.37
N GLY A 355 -7.91 15.69 -23.34
CA GLY A 355 -6.97 14.71 -22.76
C GLY A 355 -7.23 14.40 -21.29
N SER A 356 -8.04 15.21 -20.58
CA SER A 356 -8.47 14.88 -19.23
C SER A 356 -9.59 13.83 -19.26
N LEU A 357 -9.52 12.87 -18.34
CA LEU A 357 -10.51 11.78 -18.26
C LEU A 357 -11.92 12.31 -17.99
N TRP A 358 -12.03 13.38 -17.21
CA TRP A 358 -13.32 13.99 -16.91
C TRP A 358 -13.95 14.61 -18.16
N LYS A 359 -13.20 15.37 -18.94
CA LYS A 359 -13.69 15.91 -20.21
C LYS A 359 -14.01 14.82 -21.22
N ASP A 360 -13.06 13.92 -21.46
CA ASP A 360 -13.08 13.01 -22.61
C ASP A 360 -13.98 11.79 -22.41
N ILE A 361 -14.16 11.34 -21.15
CA ILE A 361 -14.96 10.16 -20.83
C ILE A 361 -16.26 10.57 -20.13
N VAL A 362 -16.18 11.39 -19.09
CA VAL A 362 -17.34 11.67 -18.21
C VAL A 362 -18.30 12.65 -18.85
N LEU A 363 -17.78 13.72 -19.46
CA LEU A 363 -18.57 14.75 -20.17
C LEU A 363 -18.76 14.44 -21.67
N CYS A 364 -18.34 13.26 -22.13
CA CYS A 364 -18.49 12.86 -23.51
C CYS A 364 -19.97 12.83 -23.93
N SER A 365 -20.29 13.46 -25.07
CA SER A 365 -21.67 13.53 -25.60
C SER A 365 -22.26 12.16 -25.92
N SER A 366 -21.43 11.16 -26.25
CA SER A 366 -21.87 9.80 -26.52
C SER A 366 -22.22 9.00 -25.27
N ARG A 367 -21.75 9.42 -24.08
CA ARG A 367 -21.85 8.65 -22.83
C ARG A 367 -23.28 8.28 -22.44
N PRO A 368 -24.30 9.15 -22.50
CA PRO A 368 -25.67 8.77 -22.16
C PRO A 368 -26.21 7.63 -23.04
N SER A 369 -25.92 7.67 -24.34
CA SER A 369 -26.33 6.62 -25.28
C SER A 369 -25.65 5.28 -24.98
N LEU A 370 -24.37 5.30 -24.60
CA LEU A 370 -23.63 4.11 -24.20
C LEU A 370 -24.16 3.52 -22.89
N GLN A 371 -24.49 4.37 -21.91
CA GLN A 371 -25.07 3.93 -20.64
C GLN A 371 -26.46 3.29 -20.83
N LEU A 372 -27.29 3.83 -21.72
CA LEU A 372 -28.57 3.23 -22.07
C LEU A 372 -28.40 1.85 -22.70
N LYS A 373 -27.46 1.70 -23.65
CA LYS A 373 -27.14 0.40 -24.26
C LYS A 373 -26.65 -0.60 -23.21
N LEU A 374 -25.73 -0.18 -22.33
CA LEU A 374 -25.21 -1.03 -21.26
C LEU A 374 -26.32 -1.47 -20.32
N ARG A 375 -27.21 -0.55 -19.90
CA ARG A 375 -28.36 -0.87 -19.05
C ARG A 375 -29.28 -1.90 -19.70
N ALA A 376 -29.58 -1.73 -20.99
CA ALA A 376 -30.42 -2.68 -21.72
C ALA A 376 -29.78 -4.08 -21.81
N ILE A 377 -28.46 -4.16 -22.01
CA ILE A 377 -27.72 -5.43 -22.03
C ILE A 377 -27.75 -6.09 -20.65
N ILE A 378 -27.47 -5.35 -19.58
CA ILE A 378 -27.50 -5.87 -18.21
C ILE A 378 -28.90 -6.40 -17.87
N GLN A 379 -29.95 -5.64 -18.18
CA GLN A 379 -31.34 -6.07 -17.95
C GLN A 379 -31.67 -7.37 -18.69
N LYS A 380 -31.23 -7.52 -19.94
CA LYS A 380 -31.41 -8.78 -20.68
C LYS A 380 -30.72 -9.96 -19.98
N ILE A 381 -29.48 -9.78 -19.53
CA ILE A 381 -28.73 -10.82 -18.81
C ILE A 381 -29.43 -11.19 -17.49
N GLU A 382 -29.89 -10.20 -16.73
CA GLU A 382 -30.58 -10.43 -15.45
C GLU A 382 -31.89 -11.20 -15.64
N ILE A 383 -32.68 -10.90 -16.66
CA ILE A 383 -33.91 -11.61 -17.01
C ILE A 383 -33.61 -13.05 -17.44
N SER A 384 -32.57 -13.27 -18.26
CA SER A 384 -32.18 -14.62 -18.67
C SER A 384 -31.67 -15.48 -17.51
N CYS A 385 -30.96 -14.89 -16.55
CA CYS A 385 -30.46 -15.59 -15.36
C CYS A 385 -31.57 -15.95 -14.36
N THR A 386 -32.63 -15.15 -14.23
CA THR A 386 -33.77 -15.48 -13.37
C THR A 386 -34.65 -16.57 -13.98
N ALA A 387 -34.82 -16.59 -15.29
CA ALA A 387 -35.55 -17.65 -16.00
C ALA A 387 -34.87 -19.04 -15.82
N ASN A 388 -33.53 -19.11 -15.85
CA ASN A 388 -32.79 -20.37 -15.68
C ASN A 388 -32.70 -20.88 -14.23
N LYS A 389 -33.08 -20.08 -13.21
CA LYS A 389 -33.11 -20.52 -11.80
C LYS A 389 -34.48 -21.06 -11.36
N LEU A 390 -35.50 -20.90 -12.19
CA LEU A 390 -36.89 -21.34 -11.95
C LEU A 390 -37.26 -22.60 -12.77
N GLY A 391 -36.30 -23.14 -13.54
CA GLY A 391 -36.47 -24.34 -14.38
C GLY A 391 -35.86 -25.59 -13.75
#